data_AF-A0A7K4D741-F1
#
_entry.id   AF-A0A7K4D741-F1
#
_cell.length_a   1.000
_cell.length_b   1.000
_cell.length_c   1.000
_cell.angle_alpha   90.00
_cell.angle_beta   90.00
_cell.angle_gamma   90.00
#
_symmetry.space_group_name_H-M   'P 1'
#
loop_
_entity.id
_entity.type
_entity.pdbx_description
1 polymer ?
#
loop_
_entity_poly.entity_id
_entity_poly.type
_entity_poly.pdbx_seq_one_letter_code
_entity_poly.pdbx_strand_id
1 'polypeptide(L)'
;MKHPDRIFSFKEIESEDDLVEAMTNHKWPLCYSFYHGKLLYLSDGDGEDLPEYAVVTIDKTEGHHCIHGREVGRIKPIGMQAADVHRFVQEMNAGRYHSESPVCILAEPKWHHSCELCRLAEDL
;
A
#
# COMPACT_ATOMS: atom_id res chain seq x y z
N MET A 1 4.41 0.43 -11.35
CA MET A 1 4.83 1.02 -10.06
C MET A 1 5.85 2.11 -10.24
N LYS A 2 5.88 3.11 -9.36
CA LYS A 2 6.89 4.17 -9.35
C LYS A 2 8.21 3.71 -8.74
N HIS A 3 8.15 2.94 -7.66
CA HIS A 3 9.31 2.47 -6.90
C HIS A 3 9.38 0.94 -6.88
N PRO A 4 9.67 0.27 -8.02
CA PRO A 4 9.72 -1.19 -8.09
C PRO A 4 10.81 -1.80 -7.21
N ASP A 5 11.89 -1.07 -6.92
CA ASP A 5 13.02 -1.55 -6.14
C ASP A 5 12.88 -1.28 -4.62
N ARG A 6 11.79 -0.61 -4.20
CA ARG A 6 11.53 -0.35 -2.78
C ARG A 6 11.11 -1.64 -2.08
N ILE A 7 11.73 -1.92 -0.93
CA ILE A 7 11.25 -2.96 -0.03
C ILE A 7 10.16 -2.34 0.85
N PHE A 8 8.96 -2.89 0.77
CA PHE A 8 7.82 -2.41 1.53
C PHE A 8 7.71 -3.18 2.85
N SER A 9 7.34 -2.48 3.93
CA SER A 9 6.73 -3.16 5.07
C SER A 9 5.23 -3.17 4.90
N PHE A 10 4.54 -4.21 5.36
CA PHE A 10 3.09 -4.18 5.46
C PHE A 10 2.60 -4.52 6.86
N LYS A 11 1.52 -3.86 7.25
CA LYS A 11 0.69 -4.23 8.40
C LYS A 11 -0.65 -4.75 7.88
N GLU A 12 -1.09 -5.88 8.43
CA GLU A 12 -2.45 -6.37 8.19
C GLU A 12 -3.46 -5.50 8.93
N ILE A 13 -4.49 -5.05 8.21
CA ILE A 13 -5.62 -4.29 8.74
C ILE A 13 -6.90 -5.05 8.39
N GLU A 14 -7.64 -5.47 9.40
CA GLU A 14 -8.86 -6.28 9.23
C GLU A 14 -10.07 -5.43 8.85
N SER A 15 -10.16 -4.21 9.37
CA SER A 15 -11.27 -3.29 9.19
C SER A 15 -11.06 -2.36 7.98
N GLU A 16 -12.10 -2.20 7.15
CA GLU A 16 -12.09 -1.21 6.06
C GLU A 16 -11.98 0.22 6.61
N ASP A 17 -12.70 0.53 7.69
CA ASP A 17 -12.69 1.84 8.34
C ASP A 17 -11.27 2.20 8.84
N ASP A 18 -10.58 1.23 9.44
CA ASP A 18 -9.21 1.42 9.95
C ASP A 18 -8.23 1.65 8.80
N LEU A 19 -8.42 0.98 7.65
CA LEU A 19 -7.59 1.19 6.47
C LEU A 19 -7.82 2.60 5.91
N VAL A 20 -9.07 3.03 5.79
CA VAL A 20 -9.42 4.38 5.31
C VAL A 20 -8.82 5.43 6.25
N GLU A 21 -8.99 5.28 7.56
CA GLU A 21 -8.42 6.18 8.56
C GLU A 21 -6.88 6.22 8.49
N ALA A 22 -6.23 5.05 8.33
CA ALA A 22 -4.78 4.98 8.17
C ALA A 22 -4.31 5.68 6.89
N MET A 23 -5.07 5.60 5.80
CA MET A 23 -4.71 6.22 4.52
C MET A 23 -4.95 7.73 4.48
N THR A 24 -5.98 8.24 5.16
CA THR A 24 -6.38 9.66 5.05
C THR A 24 -5.83 10.54 6.17
N ASN A 25 -5.65 10.01 7.37
CA ASN A 25 -5.42 10.83 8.57
C ASN A 25 -4.03 10.66 9.20
N HIS A 26 -3.21 9.75 8.68
CA HIS A 26 -1.93 9.40 9.29
C HIS A 26 -0.76 9.61 8.31
N LYS A 27 0.34 10.14 8.84
CA LYS A 27 1.64 10.19 8.17
C LYS A 27 2.38 8.89 8.46
N TRP A 28 2.85 8.23 7.40
CA TRP A 28 3.58 6.96 7.52
C TRP A 28 4.95 7.03 6.83
N PRO A 29 5.94 6.28 7.32
CA PRO A 29 7.21 6.13 6.60
C PRO A 29 6.99 5.61 5.19
N LEU A 30 7.87 5.98 4.25
CA LEU A 30 7.72 5.68 2.82
C LEU A 30 7.65 4.18 2.47
N CYS A 31 8.22 3.28 3.28
CA CYS A 31 8.06 1.84 3.05
C CYS A 31 6.76 1.27 3.61
N TYR A 32 6.04 2.00 4.47
CA TYR A 32 4.94 1.47 5.27
C TYR A 32 3.67 1.33 4.45
N SER A 33 3.17 0.11 4.35
CA SER A 33 2.06 -0.30 3.49
C SER A 33 1.04 -1.11 4.30
N PHE A 34 -0.08 -1.44 3.66
CA PHE A 34 -1.15 -2.18 4.31
C PHE A 34 -1.53 -3.43 3.52
N TYR A 35 -1.90 -4.47 4.24
CA TYR A 35 -2.56 -5.64 3.68
C TYR A 35 -3.99 -5.68 4.20
N HIS A 36 -4.97 -5.72 3.29
CA HIS A 36 -6.38 -5.74 3.66
C HIS A 36 -7.17 -6.59 2.67
N GLY A 37 -8.02 -7.49 3.20
CA GLY A 37 -8.73 -8.49 2.42
C GLY A 37 -7.77 -9.47 1.76
N LYS A 38 -7.37 -9.18 0.52
CA LYS A 38 -6.41 -9.97 -0.28
C LYS A 38 -5.48 -9.08 -1.12
N LEU A 39 -5.44 -7.78 -0.80
CA LEU A 39 -4.73 -6.78 -1.57
C LEU A 39 -3.67 -6.10 -0.72
N LEU A 40 -2.56 -5.78 -1.38
CA LEU A 40 -1.52 -4.93 -0.82
C LEU A 40 -1.73 -3.49 -1.27
N TYR A 41 -1.80 -2.57 -0.32
CA TYR A 41 -1.84 -1.13 -0.53
C TYR A 41 -0.44 -0.59 -0.23
N LEU A 42 0.41 -0.58 -1.26
CA LEU A 42 1.82 -0.24 -1.16
C LEU A 42 2.01 1.27 -1.18
N SER A 43 2.69 1.84 -0.18
CA SER A 43 3.02 3.27 -0.16
C SER A 43 4.09 3.58 -1.22
N ASP A 44 3.63 3.71 -2.47
CA ASP A 44 4.43 3.93 -3.68
C ASP A 44 4.55 5.43 -4.01
N GLY A 45 4.32 6.28 -3.01
CA GLY A 45 4.48 7.73 -3.08
C GLY A 45 5.93 8.18 -2.91
N ASP A 46 6.15 9.46 -3.25
CA ASP A 46 7.44 10.14 -3.18
C ASP A 46 7.66 10.88 -1.85
N GLY A 47 6.60 11.04 -1.03
CA GLY A 47 6.63 11.80 0.21
C GLY A 47 5.64 11.28 1.25
N GLU A 48 5.99 11.46 2.52
CA GLU A 48 5.20 10.98 3.67
C GLU A 48 3.93 11.82 3.90
N ASP A 49 3.96 13.11 3.53
CA ASP A 49 2.83 14.04 3.64
C ASP A 49 1.87 13.97 2.44
N LEU A 50 2.26 13.26 1.38
CA LEU A 50 1.48 13.08 0.16
C LEU A 50 1.44 11.60 -0.24
N PRO A 51 0.91 10.72 0.63
CA PRO A 51 0.87 9.30 0.35
C PRO A 51 0.14 9.02 -0.97
N GLU A 52 0.71 8.08 -1.72
CA GLU A 52 0.08 7.47 -2.89
C GLU A 52 0.21 5.97 -2.74
N TYR A 53 -0.91 5.26 -2.84
CA TYR A 53 -0.94 3.81 -2.67
C TYR A 53 -1.14 3.13 -4.02
N ALA A 54 -0.23 2.22 -4.37
CA ALA A 54 -0.43 1.26 -5.44
C ALA A 54 -1.10 0.00 -4.88
N VAL A 55 -2.21 -0.41 -5.47
CA VAL A 55 -2.97 -1.60 -5.06
C VAL A 55 -2.47 -2.79 -5.87
N VAL A 56 -2.03 -3.84 -5.18
CA VAL A 56 -1.42 -5.02 -5.81
C VAL A 56 -2.16 -6.28 -5.38
N THR A 57 -2.54 -7.11 -6.36
CA THR A 57 -2.98 -8.50 -6.13
C THR A 57 -1.77 -9.40 -5.97
N ILE A 58 -1.88 -10.44 -5.15
CA ILE A 58 -0.82 -11.45 -4.98
C ILE A 58 -1.19 -12.67 -5.84
N ASP A 59 -0.42 -12.93 -6.89
CA ASP A 59 -0.63 -14.12 -7.73
C ASP A 59 0.19 -15.31 -7.21
N LYS A 60 1.44 -15.06 -6.80
CA LYS A 60 2.29 -16.02 -6.08
C LYS A 60 3.32 -15.31 -5.23
N THR A 61 3.83 -16.02 -4.22
CA THR A 61 5.01 -15.61 -3.45
C THR A 61 6.20 -16.48 -3.82
N GLU A 62 7.39 -15.89 -3.81
CA GLU A 62 8.66 -16.58 -4.07
C GLU A 62 9.66 -16.23 -2.97
N GLY A 63 10.38 -17.22 -2.46
CA GLY A 63 11.19 -17.04 -1.26
C GLY A 63 10.35 -16.57 -0.06
N HIS A 64 10.97 -15.80 0.85
CA HIS A 64 10.29 -15.34 2.06
C HIS A 64 9.42 -14.09 1.85
N HIS A 65 9.80 -13.20 0.92
CA HIS A 65 9.24 -11.84 0.84
C HIS A 65 9.00 -11.31 -0.58
N CYS A 66 9.32 -12.10 -1.62
CA CYS A 66 9.05 -11.68 -2.99
C CYS A 66 7.61 -12.01 -3.39
N ILE A 67 6.92 -11.03 -3.95
CA ILE A 67 5.54 -11.13 -4.41
C ILE A 67 5.52 -10.87 -5.90
N HIS A 68 5.00 -11.84 -6.64
CA HIS A 68 4.61 -11.67 -8.04
C HIS A 68 3.11 -11.42 -8.08
N GLY A 69 2.71 -10.37 -8.78
CA GLY A 69 1.33 -9.90 -8.74
C GLY A 69 0.99 -8.96 -9.88
N ARG A 70 -0.10 -8.24 -9.72
CA ARG A 70 -0.55 -7.20 -10.66
C ARG A 70 -0.88 -5.93 -9.90
N GLU A 71 -0.39 -4.81 -10.39
CA GLU A 71 -0.87 -3.50 -9.99
C GLU A 71 -2.24 -3.26 -10.63
N VAL A 72 -3.26 -3.12 -9.78
CA VAL A 72 -4.67 -3.09 -10.18
C VAL A 72 -5.38 -1.75 -9.99
N GLY A 73 -4.76 -0.85 -9.24
CA GLY A 73 -5.29 0.48 -8.96
C GLY A 73 -4.31 1.36 -8.23
N ARG A 74 -4.62 2.66 -8.18
CA ARG A 74 -3.87 3.67 -7.43
C ARG A 74 -4.81 4.65 -6.75
N ILE A 75 -4.39 5.18 -5.61
CA ILE A 75 -5.13 6.22 -4.89
C ILE A 75 -4.19 7.20 -4.21
N LYS A 76 -4.56 8.48 -4.22
CA LYS A 76 -3.94 9.58 -3.47
C LYS A 76 -4.96 10.11 -2.47
N PRO A 77 -5.02 9.55 -1.24
CA PRO A 77 -6.12 9.81 -0.31
C PRO A 77 -6.13 11.23 0.27
N ILE A 78 -5.02 11.96 0.25
CA ILE A 78 -4.96 13.33 0.78
C ILE A 78 -5.95 14.23 0.05
N GLY A 79 -6.84 14.86 0.83
CA GLY A 79 -7.88 15.75 0.34
C GLY A 79 -9.11 15.05 -0.25
N MET A 80 -9.14 13.70 -0.29
CA MET A 80 -10.34 12.94 -0.64
C MET A 80 -11.30 12.88 0.56
N GLN A 81 -12.61 12.82 0.30
CA GLN A 81 -13.57 12.49 1.35
C GLN A 81 -13.43 11.02 1.73
N ALA A 82 -13.58 10.68 3.01
CA ALA A 82 -13.50 9.30 3.48
C ALA A 82 -14.44 8.36 2.68
N ALA A 83 -15.65 8.81 2.35
CA ALA A 83 -16.61 8.05 1.55
C ALA A 83 -16.10 7.68 0.15
N ASP A 84 -15.28 8.53 -0.47
CA ASP A 84 -14.67 8.23 -1.78
C ASP A 84 -13.56 7.19 -1.65
N VAL A 85 -12.80 7.23 -0.55
CA VAL A 85 -11.77 6.22 -0.24
C VAL A 85 -12.41 4.87 0.07
N HIS A 86 -13.50 4.85 0.86
CA HIS A 86 -14.32 3.66 1.08
C HIS A 86 -14.79 3.04 -0.23
N ARG A 87 -15.40 3.85 -1.11
CA ARG A 87 -15.87 3.36 -2.42
C ARG A 87 -14.73 2.74 -3.22
N PHE A 88 -13.56 3.39 -3.23
CA PHE A 88 -12.37 2.84 -3.89
C PHE A 88 -11.94 1.49 -3.31
N VAL A 89 -11.81 1.36 -1.98
CA VAL A 89 -11.43 0.11 -1.32
C VAL A 89 -12.43 -1.01 -1.63
N GLN A 90 -13.73 -0.71 -1.60
CA GLN A 90 -14.80 -1.66 -1.92
C GLN A 90 -14.76 -2.11 -3.39
N GLU A 91 -14.44 -1.22 -4.32
CA GLU A 91 -14.25 -1.57 -5.73
C GLU A 91 -13.06 -2.51 -5.93
N MET A 92 -11.93 -2.21 -5.28
CA MET A 92 -10.73 -3.04 -5.35
C MET A 92 -10.96 -4.43 -4.74
N ASN A 93 -11.58 -4.49 -3.55
CA ASN A 93 -11.90 -5.77 -2.90
C ASN A 93 -12.93 -6.60 -3.69
N ALA A 94 -13.83 -5.95 -4.45
CA ALA A 94 -14.77 -6.61 -5.33
C ALA A 94 -14.18 -7.02 -6.70
N GLY A 95 -12.89 -6.78 -6.94
CA GLY A 95 -12.22 -7.15 -8.18
C GLY A 95 -12.49 -6.21 -9.37
N ARG A 96 -13.01 -5.00 -9.13
CA ARG A 96 -13.30 -4.01 -10.19
C ARG A 96 -12.06 -3.19 -10.49
N TYR A 97 -11.12 -3.80 -11.20
CA TYR A 97 -9.81 -3.22 -11.51
C TYR A 97 -9.84 -2.35 -12.77
N HIS A 98 -8.99 -1.32 -12.79
CA HIS A 98 -8.91 -0.36 -13.90
C HIS A 98 -7.74 -0.66 -14.85
N SER A 99 -6.74 -1.38 -14.35
CA SER A 99 -5.55 -1.81 -15.08
C SER A 99 -5.05 -3.10 -14.47
N GLU A 100 -4.24 -3.87 -15.18
CA GLU A 100 -3.58 -5.06 -14.63
C GLU A 100 -2.17 -5.15 -15.18
N SER A 101 -1.25 -4.41 -14.57
CA SER A 101 0.17 -4.44 -14.98
C SER A 101 0.94 -5.41 -14.09
N PRO A 102 1.67 -6.39 -14.65
CA PRO A 102 2.43 -7.33 -13.83
C PRO A 102 3.52 -6.62 -13.03
N VAL A 103 3.72 -7.04 -11.78
CA VAL A 103 4.72 -6.51 -10.87
C VAL A 103 5.44 -7.63 -10.13
N CYS A 104 6.68 -7.37 -9.76
CA CYS A 104 7.50 -8.19 -8.87
C CYS A 104 8.07 -7.25 -7.81
N ILE A 105 7.74 -7.49 -6.55
CA ILE A 105 8.06 -6.59 -5.43
C ILE A 105 8.60 -7.37 -4.24
N LEU A 106 9.22 -6.66 -3.31
CA LEU A 106 9.56 -7.18 -1.99
C LEU A 106 8.64 -6.53 -0.95
N ALA A 107 7.85 -7.33 -0.22
CA ALA A 107 7.05 -6.84 0.89
C ALA A 107 7.18 -7.76 2.12
N GLU A 108 7.46 -7.14 3.26
CA GLU A 108 7.79 -7.81 4.52
C GLU A 108 6.81 -7.44 5.64
N PRO A 109 6.45 -8.36 6.54
CA PRO A 109 5.65 -8.01 7.71
C PRO A 109 6.34 -6.94 8.56
N LYS A 110 5.59 -5.92 9.01
CA LYS A 110 6.18 -4.75 9.71
C LYS A 110 7.03 -5.10 10.93
N TRP A 111 6.72 -6.17 11.66
CA TRP A 111 7.46 -6.60 12.86
C TRP A 111 8.87 -7.13 12.56
N HIS A 112 9.17 -7.48 11.31
CA HIS A 112 10.50 -7.95 10.87
C HIS A 112 11.26 -6.90 10.05
N HIS A 113 10.57 -5.89 9.52
CA HIS A 113 11.13 -4.99 8.52
C HIS A 113 11.82 -3.75 9.14
N SER A 114 13.08 -3.53 8.75
CA SER A 114 13.86 -2.34 9.11
C SER A 114 14.71 -1.88 7.93
N CYS A 115 14.35 -0.74 7.33
CA CYS A 115 15.12 -0.10 6.26
C CYS A 115 15.26 1.41 6.51
N GLU A 116 16.00 2.11 5.65
CA GLU A 116 16.16 3.58 5.75
C GLU A 116 14.83 4.33 5.64
N LEU A 117 13.86 3.78 4.88
CA LEU A 117 12.53 4.32 4.68
C LEU A 117 11.51 3.91 5.77
N CYS A 118 11.94 3.20 6.82
CA CYS A 118 11.10 2.85 7.98
C CYS A 118 10.93 3.98 8.98
N ARG A 119 11.73 5.04 8.85
CA ARG A 119 11.70 6.20 9.74
C ARG A 119 10.95 7.31 9.04
N LEU A 120 10.12 8.02 9.80
CA LEU A 120 9.63 9.31 9.34
C LEU A 120 10.85 10.22 9.17
N ALA A 121 10.88 11.00 8.11
CA ALA A 121 11.76 12.16 8.09
C ALA A 121 11.36 13.01 9.30
N GLU A 122 12.23 13.11 10.31
CA GLU A 122 12.02 14.08 11.39
C GLU A 122 11.78 15.43 10.71
N ASP A 123 10.77 16.18 11.17
CA ASP A 123 10.47 17.51 10.67
C ASP A 123 11.72 18.39 10.85
N LEU A 124 12.60 18.41 9.84
CA LEU A 124 13.82 19.21 9.78
C LEU A 124 13.46 20.70 9.66
#